data_AF-A0A7Y1T427-F1
#
_entry.id   AF-A0A7Y1T427-F1
#
_cell.length_a   1.000
_cell.length_b   1.000
_cell.length_c   1.000
_cell.angle_alpha   90.00
_cell.angle_beta   90.00
_cell.angle_gamma   90.00
#
_symmetry.space_group_name_H-M   'P 1'
#
loop_
_entity.id
_entity.type
_entity.pdbx_description
1 polymer ?
#
loop_
_entity_poly.entity_id
_entity_poly.type
_entity_poly.pdbx_seq_one_letter_code
_entity_poly.pdbx_strand_id
1 'polypeptide(L)'
;VNMALVEVGHKVFPIVGVDPTDMEAYADIMPTLDFEYFIFPFLAHAVGTLVGALIAGVIGVNIKMRVALIVGIFFFIAGVAVNIMLPGPTWFAALDILLAYIPMAYFGGKMAIQFAKSND
;
A
#
# COMPACT_ATOMS: atom_id res chain seq x y z
N VAL A 1 4.86 -5.73 -6.81
CA VAL A 1 4.86 -4.26 -6.59
C VAL A 1 5.23 -3.93 -5.15
N ASN A 2 4.41 -4.31 -4.16
CA ASN A 2 4.62 -3.99 -2.76
C ASN A 2 6.03 -4.38 -2.23
N MET A 3 6.38 -5.67 -2.21
CA MET A 3 7.68 -6.13 -1.68
C MET A 3 8.88 -5.49 -2.38
N ALA A 4 8.80 -5.28 -3.70
CA ALA A 4 9.87 -4.60 -4.42
C ALA A 4 10.08 -3.16 -3.94
N LEU A 5 9.01 -2.42 -3.62
CA LEU A 5 9.11 -1.07 -3.07
C LEU A 5 9.66 -1.09 -1.64
N VAL A 6 9.25 -2.06 -0.82
CA VAL A 6 9.79 -2.25 0.54
C VAL A 6 11.30 -2.52 0.49
N GLU A 7 11.75 -3.45 -0.36
CA GLU A 7 13.18 -3.77 -0.53
C GLU A 7 14.00 -2.58 -1.04
N VAL A 8 13.46 -1.78 -1.97
CA VAL A 8 14.11 -0.55 -2.41
C VAL A 8 14.20 0.44 -1.26
N GLY A 9 13.16 0.56 -0.42
CA GLY A 9 13.19 1.38 0.78
C GLY A 9 14.32 1.03 1.72
N HIS A 10 14.50 -0.26 2.04
CA HIS A 10 15.62 -0.70 2.89
C HIS A 10 17.00 -0.42 2.29
N LYS A 11 17.14 -0.38 0.97
CA LYS A 11 18.40 -0.04 0.29
C LYS A 11 18.67 1.46 0.29
N VAL A 12 17.62 2.29 0.14
CA VAL A 12 17.74 3.75 0.07
C VAL A 12 17.85 4.37 1.47
N PHE A 13 17.07 3.86 2.41
CA PHE A 13 17.02 4.31 3.81
C PHE A 13 17.28 3.12 4.75
N PRO A 14 18.53 2.64 4.83
CA PRO A 14 18.88 1.54 5.73
C PRO A 14 18.76 1.98 7.19
N ILE A 15 18.14 1.15 8.02
CA ILE A 15 18.09 1.36 9.47
C ILE A 15 19.29 0.63 10.07
N VAL A 16 20.26 1.38 10.59
CA VAL A 16 21.48 0.80 11.16
C VAL A 16 21.17 0.13 12.50
N GLY A 17 21.63 -1.11 12.67
CA GLY A 17 21.55 -1.83 13.94
C GLY A 17 20.22 -2.52 14.23
N VAL A 18 19.31 -2.61 13.24
CA VAL A 18 18.04 -3.33 13.37
C VAL A 18 17.99 -4.44 12.32
N ASP A 19 17.66 -5.65 12.75
CA ASP A 19 17.47 -6.80 11.87
C ASP A 19 16.11 -6.68 11.14
N PRO A 20 16.06 -6.60 9.79
CA PRO A 20 14.82 -6.51 9.00
C PRO A 20 13.85 -7.68 9.18
N THR A 21 14.27 -8.77 9.82
CA THR A 21 13.42 -9.93 10.12
C THR A 21 12.87 -9.92 11.55
N ASP A 22 13.34 -9.02 12.41
CA ASP A 22 12.90 -8.88 13.79
C ASP A 22 11.78 -7.83 13.90
N MET A 23 10.54 -8.32 13.86
CA MET A 23 9.35 -7.47 13.90
C MET A 23 9.18 -6.74 15.24
N GLU A 24 9.68 -7.30 16.35
CA GLU A 24 9.60 -6.65 17.67
C GLU A 24 10.57 -5.47 17.72
N ALA A 25 11.82 -5.68 17.32
CA ALA A 25 12.80 -4.61 17.25
C ALA A 25 12.35 -3.48 16.29
N TYR A 26 11.72 -3.82 15.17
CA TYR A 26 11.13 -2.84 14.25
C TYR A 26 9.99 -2.04 14.89
N ALA A 27 9.09 -2.71 15.59
CA ALA A 27 7.97 -2.06 16.27
C ALA A 27 8.45 -1.03 17.32
N ASP A 28 9.50 -1.35 18.06
CA ASP A 28 10.05 -0.48 19.11
C ASP A 28 10.64 0.83 18.55
N ILE A 29 11.28 0.77 17.38
CA ILE A 29 11.94 1.94 16.79
C ILE A 29 11.06 2.74 15.83
N MET A 30 10.02 2.13 15.25
CA MET A 30 9.13 2.79 14.27
C MET A 30 8.65 4.17 14.72
N PRO A 31 8.18 4.39 15.97
CA PRO A 31 7.73 5.72 16.42
C PRO A 31 8.82 6.80 16.42
N THR A 32 10.10 6.39 16.42
CA THR A 32 11.26 7.28 16.53
C THR A 32 11.92 7.60 15.20
N LEU A 33 11.53 6.92 14.13
CA LEU A 33 12.07 7.12 12.80
C LEU A 33 11.60 8.44 12.19
N ASP A 34 12.50 9.09 11.45
CA ASP A 34 12.18 10.27 10.64
C ASP A 34 11.28 9.92 9.44
N PHE A 35 10.68 10.93 8.82
CA PHE A 35 9.63 10.76 7.81
C PHE A 35 10.09 9.97 6.56
N GLU A 36 11.38 10.01 6.20
CA GLU A 36 11.92 9.34 5.02
C GLU A 36 11.74 7.82 5.05
N TYR A 37 11.78 7.21 6.23
CA TYR A 37 11.59 5.76 6.42
C TYR A 37 10.16 5.31 6.10
N PHE A 38 9.22 6.24 6.02
CA PHE A 38 7.80 6.00 5.74
C PHE A 38 7.40 6.23 4.29
N ILE A 39 8.29 6.80 3.46
CA ILE A 39 8.03 7.07 2.04
C ILE A 39 7.77 5.75 1.29
N PHE A 40 8.67 4.78 1.43
CA PHE A 40 8.56 3.50 0.72
C PHE A 40 7.44 2.61 1.23
N PRO A 41 7.17 2.49 2.55
CA PRO A 41 5.96 1.86 3.05
C PRO A 41 4.68 2.45 2.45
N PHE A 42 4.53 3.78 2.45
CA PHE A 42 3.37 4.43 1.82
C PHE A 42 3.26 4.09 0.33
N LEU A 43 4.37 4.18 -0.42
CA LEU A 43 4.38 3.83 -1.85
C LEU A 43 4.03 2.35 -2.07
N ALA A 44 4.56 1.45 -1.24
CA ALA A 44 4.30 0.02 -1.31
C ALA A 44 2.80 -0.30 -1.11
N HIS A 45 2.14 0.41 -0.20
CA HIS A 45 0.70 0.31 0.01
C HIS A 45 -0.10 0.97 -1.12
N ALA A 46 0.21 2.22 -1.47
CA ALA A 46 -0.54 3.00 -2.44
C ALA A 46 -0.44 2.45 -3.86
N VAL A 47 0.79 2.23 -4.35
CA VAL A 47 1.02 1.69 -5.69
C VAL A 47 0.66 0.21 -5.75
N GLY A 48 0.88 -0.53 -4.66
CA GLY A 48 0.41 -1.91 -4.52
C GLY A 48 -1.10 -2.03 -4.71
N THR A 49 -1.87 -1.21 -3.99
CA THR A 49 -3.32 -1.18 -4.09
C THR A 49 -3.78 -0.74 -5.47
N LEU A 50 -3.19 0.32 -6.03
CA LEU A 50 -3.51 0.83 -7.36
C LEU A 50 -3.38 -0.26 -8.43
N VAL A 51 -2.22 -0.92 -8.47
CA VAL A 51 -1.92 -1.95 -9.49
C VAL A 51 -2.79 -3.18 -9.27
N GLY A 52 -2.96 -3.63 -8.02
CA GLY A 52 -3.83 -4.76 -7.70
C GLY A 52 -5.28 -4.50 -8.13
N ALA A 53 -5.82 -3.32 -7.79
CA ALA A 53 -7.17 -2.92 -8.15
C ALA A 53 -7.35 -2.72 -9.67
N LEU A 54 -6.35 -2.17 -10.36
CA LEU A 54 -6.35 -2.06 -11.82
C LEU A 54 -6.44 -3.43 -12.49
N ILE A 55 -5.55 -4.36 -12.13
CA ILE A 55 -5.52 -5.72 -12.70
C ILE A 55 -6.85 -6.42 -12.44
N ALA A 56 -7.34 -6.37 -11.19
CA ALA A 56 -8.61 -6.99 -10.83
C ALA A 56 -9.80 -6.37 -11.57
N GLY A 57 -9.79 -5.04 -11.76
CA GLY A 57 -10.79 -4.33 -12.54
C GLY A 57 -10.77 -4.70 -14.03
N VAL A 58 -9.60 -4.89 -14.63
CA VAL A 58 -9.47 -5.32 -16.04
C VAL A 58 -10.06 -6.73 -16.20
N ILE A 59 -9.73 -7.66 -15.29
CA ILE A 59 -10.27 -9.03 -15.27
C ILE A 59 -11.78 -9.03 -15.04
N GLY A 60 -12.29 -8.11 -14.23
CA GLY A 60 -13.69 -8.06 -13.79
C GLY A 60 -14.74 -7.68 -14.85
N VAL A 61 -14.47 -7.82 -16.16
CA VAL A 61 -15.36 -7.55 -17.34
C VAL A 61 -16.49 -6.54 -17.08
N ASN A 62 -17.66 -6.95 -16.56
CA ASN A 62 -18.83 -6.08 -16.38
C ASN A 62 -18.94 -5.39 -15.00
N ILE A 63 -18.08 -5.75 -14.05
CA ILE A 63 -18.11 -5.30 -12.65
C ILE A 63 -16.78 -4.69 -12.21
N LYS A 64 -16.03 -4.08 -13.14
CA LYS A 64 -14.66 -3.58 -12.95
C LYS A 64 -14.44 -2.79 -11.66
N MET A 65 -15.25 -1.74 -11.43
CA MET A 65 -15.13 -0.91 -10.23
C MET A 65 -15.42 -1.68 -8.95
N ARG A 66 -16.39 -2.60 -8.96
CA ARG A 66 -16.72 -3.40 -7.78
C ARG A 66 -15.56 -4.31 -7.40
N VAL A 67 -14.97 -5.00 -8.39
CA VAL A 67 -13.83 -5.89 -8.15
C VAL A 67 -12.60 -5.10 -7.69
N ALA A 68 -12.33 -3.93 -8.29
CA ALA A 68 -11.25 -3.04 -7.88
C ALA A 68 -11.41 -2.59 -6.41
N LEU A 69 -12.61 -2.18 -5.99
CA LEU A 69 -12.88 -1.77 -4.61
C LEU A 69 -12.81 -2.93 -3.63
N ILE A 70 -13.22 -4.15 -4.01
CA ILE A 70 -13.07 -5.34 -3.17
C ILE A 70 -11.58 -5.57 -2.85
N VAL A 71 -10.70 -5.48 -3.87
CA VAL A 71 -9.24 -5.55 -3.64
C VAL A 71 -8.77 -4.42 -2.73
N GLY A 72 -9.27 -3.20 -2.93
CA GLY A 72 -8.99 -2.06 -2.06
C GLY A 72 -9.36 -2.30 -0.59
N ILE A 73 -10.50 -2.94 -0.33
CA ILE A 73 -10.95 -3.29 1.03
C ILE A 73 -10.00 -4.33 1.66
N PHE A 74 -9.59 -5.35 0.91
CA PHE A 74 -8.62 -6.33 1.43
C PHE A 74 -7.27 -5.68 1.77
N PHE A 75 -6.79 -4.78 0.90
CA PHE A 75 -5.58 -4.02 1.16
C PHE A 75 -5.74 -3.08 2.37
N PHE A 76 -6.90 -2.42 2.52
CA PHE A 76 -7.20 -1.58 3.67
C PHE A 76 -7.16 -2.38 4.98
N ILE A 77 -7.79 -3.55 5.03
CA ILE A 77 -7.78 -4.41 6.22
C ILE A 77 -6.36 -4.85 6.55
N ALA A 78 -5.59 -5.30 5.55
CA ALA A 78 -4.19 -5.67 5.72
C ALA A 78 -3.34 -4.48 6.21
N GLY A 79 -3.57 -3.29 5.66
CA GLY A 79 -2.90 -2.06 6.04
C GLY A 79 -3.16 -1.63 7.48
N VAL A 80 -4.44 -1.68 7.90
CA VAL A 80 -4.82 -1.43 9.29
C VAL A 80 -4.15 -2.46 10.21
N ALA A 81 -4.12 -3.74 9.83
CA ALA A 81 -3.43 -4.76 10.61
C ALA A 81 -1.93 -4.47 10.75
N VAL A 82 -1.25 -4.05 9.68
CA VAL A 82 0.18 -3.68 9.73
C VAL A 82 0.41 -2.47 10.63
N ASN A 83 -0.44 -1.44 10.58
CA ASN A 83 -0.32 -0.28 11.48
C ASN A 83 -0.54 -0.64 12.97
N ILE A 84 -1.27 -1.72 13.25
CA ILE A 84 -1.43 -2.26 14.62
C ILE A 84 -0.21 -3.08 15.03
N MET A 85 0.36 -3.88 14.11
CA MET A 85 1.52 -4.73 14.38
C MET A 85 2.83 -3.95 14.49
N LEU A 86 2.99 -2.91 13.66
CA LEU A 86 4.15 -2.03 13.61
C LEU A 86 3.69 -0.60 13.91
N PRO A 87 3.48 -0.26 15.19
CA PRO A 87 2.97 1.05 15.57
C PRO A 87 3.99 2.13 15.23
N GLY A 88 3.70 2.91 14.20
CA GLY A 88 4.49 4.07 13.79
C GLY A 88 3.92 5.40 14.27
N PRO A 89 4.45 6.52 13.76
CA PRO A 89 3.91 7.84 14.00
C PRO A 89 2.44 7.96 13.56
N THR A 90 1.62 8.62 14.38
CA THR A 90 0.17 8.75 14.12
C THR A 90 -0.15 9.46 12.81
N TRP A 91 0.70 10.40 12.38
CA TRP A 91 0.54 11.09 11.09
C TRP A 91 0.68 10.13 9.91
N PHE A 92 1.57 9.14 10.00
CA PHE A 92 1.79 8.15 8.95
C PHE A 92 0.59 7.22 8.86
N ALA A 93 0.14 6.68 10.00
CA ALA A 93 -1.05 5.84 10.04
C ALA A 93 -2.28 6.54 9.44
N ALA A 94 -2.48 7.83 9.75
CA ALA A 94 -3.55 8.62 9.16
C ALA A 94 -3.39 8.79 7.64
N LEU A 95 -2.20 9.17 7.17
CA LEU A 95 -1.90 9.33 5.74
C LEU A 95 -2.15 8.03 4.97
N ASP A 96 -1.65 6.92 5.50
CA ASP A 96 -1.69 5.60 4.89
C ASP A 96 -3.13 5.07 4.80
N ILE A 97 -3.85 5.04 5.92
CA ILE A 97 -5.24 4.56 5.99
C ILE A 97 -6.16 5.38 5.08
N LEU A 98 -5.98 6.70 5.03
CA LEU A 98 -6.86 7.58 4.26
C LEU A 98 -6.56 7.54 2.76
N LEU A 99 -5.29 7.44 2.37
CA LEU A 99 -4.89 7.66 0.97
C LEU A 99 -4.42 6.40 0.24
N ALA A 100 -3.77 5.45 0.91
CA ALA A 100 -3.07 4.36 0.23
C ALA A 100 -4.02 3.26 -0.29
N TYR A 101 -5.22 3.15 0.26
CA TYR A 101 -6.10 2.00 0.01
C TYR A 101 -7.31 2.33 -0.86
N ILE A 102 -8.38 2.86 -0.28
CA ILE A 102 -9.65 3.07 -0.98
C ILE A 102 -9.52 4.08 -2.14
N PRO A 103 -8.83 5.23 -1.99
CA PRO A 103 -8.62 6.14 -3.12
C PRO A 103 -7.82 5.51 -4.26
N MET A 104 -6.75 4.78 -3.94
CA MET A 104 -5.94 4.11 -4.97
C MET A 104 -6.70 2.97 -5.66
N ALA A 105 -7.54 2.24 -4.92
CA ALA A 105 -8.43 1.23 -5.51
C ALA A 105 -9.45 1.85 -6.47
N TYR A 106 -10.03 3.00 -6.09
CA TYR A 106 -10.91 3.76 -6.97
C TYR A 106 -10.19 4.21 -8.26
N PHE A 107 -8.98 4.76 -8.14
CA PHE A 107 -8.19 5.13 -9.32
C PHE A 107 -7.85 3.92 -10.20
N GLY A 108 -7.49 2.78 -9.60
CA GLY A 108 -7.25 1.53 -10.33
C GLY A 108 -8.49 1.06 -11.10
N GLY A 109 -9.67 1.12 -10.46
CA GLY A 109 -10.94 0.81 -11.09
C GLY A 109 -11.30 1.77 -12.23
N LYS A 110 -11.01 3.08 -12.07
CA LYS A 110 -11.21 4.08 -13.13
C LYS A 110 -10.32 3.81 -14.34
N MET A 111 -9.05 3.48 -14.10
CA MET A 111 -8.10 3.11 -15.15
C MET A 111 -8.56 1.84 -15.88
N ALA A 112 -9.06 0.83 -15.15
CA ALA A 112 -9.58 -0.39 -15.76
C ALA A 112 -10.80 -0.15 -16.67
N ILE A 113 -11.69 0.76 -16.28
CA ILE A 113 -12.83 1.18 -17.11
C ILE A 113 -12.35 1.88 -18.37
N GLN A 114 -11.38 2.80 -18.24
CA GLN A 114 -10.81 3.51 -19.38
C GLN A 114 -10.12 2.55 -20.36
N PHE A 115 -9.38 1.57 -19.82
CA PHE A 115 -8.69 0.55 -20.61
C PHE A 115 -9.65 -0.30 -21.44
N ALA A 116 -10.82 -0.68 -20.92
CA ALA A 116 -11.80 -1.40 -21.74
C ALA A 116 -12.33 -0.54 -22.89
N LYS A 117 -12.68 0.72 -22.63
CA LYS A 117 -13.19 1.64 -23.65
C LYS A 117 -12.23 1.88 -24.80
N SER A 118 -10.91 1.80 -24.57
CA SER A 118 -9.90 1.98 -25.62
C SER A 118 -9.66 0.73 -26.48
N ASN A 119 -10.23 -0.41 -26.08
CA ASN A 119 -10.07 -1.69 -26.78
C ASN A 119 -11.38 -2.18 -27.43
N ASP A 120 -12.45 -1.36 -27.36
CA ASP A 120 -13.71 -1.53 -28.08
C ASP A 120 -13.72 -0.66 -29.36
#